data_AF-A0A0D2PRD3-F1
#
_entry.id   AF-A0A0D2PRD3-F1
#
_cell.length_a   1.000
_cell.length_b   1.000
_cell.length_c   1.000
_cell.angle_alpha   90.00
_cell.angle_beta   90.00
_cell.angle_gamma   90.00
#
_symmetry.space_group_name_H-M   'P 1'
#
loop_
_entity.id
_entity.type
_entity.pdbx_description
1 polymer ?
#
loop_
_entity_poly.entity_id
_entity_poly.type
_entity_poly.pdbx_seq_one_letter_code
_entity_poly.pdbx_strand_id
1 'polypeptide(L)'
;MERRDDLPGLASWFMGHNIAMEKATSNDDIQSALDALLSPNVSIQINGVSVSRSDYIQTIVSIAQGRTSNDVTYFSIIEVPTDPESPKTVRS
;
A
#
# COMPACT_ATOMS: atom_id res chain seq x y z
N MET A 1 -8.94 0.26 -25.34
CA MET A 1 -8.98 -1.14 -24.89
C MET A 1 -7.65 -1.39 -24.21
N GLU A 2 -7.54 -1.10 -22.90
CA GLU A 2 -6.33 -1.42 -22.14
C GLU A 2 -6.18 -2.94 -22.12
N ARG A 3 -5.00 -3.43 -22.50
CA ARG A 3 -4.70 -4.86 -22.42
C ARG A 3 -4.60 -5.21 -20.94
N ARG A 4 -5.08 -6.40 -20.55
CA ARG A 4 -4.96 -6.93 -19.18
C ARG A 4 -3.52 -7.08 -18.68
N ASP A 5 -2.52 -6.75 -19.51
CA ASP A 5 -1.08 -6.91 -19.26
C ASP A 5 -0.33 -5.60 -19.01
N ASP A 6 -0.99 -4.43 -19.08
CA ASP A 6 -0.35 -3.16 -18.74
C ASP A 6 -0.41 -2.98 -17.22
N LEU A 7 0.76 -2.97 -16.56
CA LEU A 7 0.86 -2.72 -15.12
C LEU A 7 0.22 -1.36 -14.80
N PRO A 8 -0.57 -1.26 -13.71
CA PRO A 8 -1.16 0.02 -13.31
C PRO A 8 -0.05 1.05 -13.08
N GLY A 9 -0.29 2.30 -13.48
CA GLY A 9 0.59 3.42 -13.09
C GLY A 9 0.76 3.49 -11.57
N LEU A 10 1.90 4.01 -11.11
CA LEU A 10 2.26 4.00 -9.68
C LEU A 10 1.18 4.64 -8.80
N ALA A 11 0.59 5.76 -9.24
CA ALA A 11 -0.53 6.39 -8.54
C ALA A 11 -1.75 5.45 -8.37
N SER A 12 -2.17 4.78 -9.45
CA SER A 12 -3.29 3.84 -9.43
C SER A 12 -2.98 2.60 -8.60
N TRP A 13 -1.77 2.08 -8.71
CA TRP A 13 -1.27 0.97 -7.89
C TRP A 13 -1.33 1.36 -6.40
N PHE A 14 -0.77 2.51 -6.03
CA PHE A 14 -0.75 2.99 -4.65
C PHE A 14 -2.16 3.17 -4.08
N MET A 15 -3.06 3.78 -4.85
CA MET A 15 -4.46 3.97 -4.46
C MET A 15 -5.15 2.65 -4.13
N GLY A 16 -5.02 1.66 -5.02
CA GLY A 16 -5.65 0.35 -4.84
C GLY A 16 -5.17 -0.35 -3.58
N HIS A 17 -3.85 -0.34 -3.34
CA HIS A 17 -3.27 -1.01 -2.17
C HIS A 17 -3.62 -0.28 -0.85
N ASN A 18 -3.66 1.05 -0.84
CA ASN A 18 -4.10 1.78 0.35
C ASN A 18 -5.58 1.59 0.66
N ILE A 19 -6.46 1.64 -0.35
CA ILE A 19 -7.89 1.38 -0.15
C ILE A 19 -8.11 -0.02 0.41
N ALA A 20 -7.39 -1.03 -0.10
CA ALA A 20 -7.46 -2.39 0.44
C ALA A 20 -7.06 -2.42 1.93
N MET A 21 -5.99 -1.71 2.31
CA MET A 21 -5.55 -1.62 3.69
C MET A 21 -6.57 -0.88 4.59
N GLU A 22 -7.25 0.15 4.09
CA GLU A 22 -8.25 0.94 4.83
C GLU A 22 -9.59 0.18 5.04
N LYS A 23 -9.95 -0.67 4.08
CA LYS A 23 -11.15 -1.52 4.13
C LYS A 23 -10.96 -2.83 4.88
N ALA A 24 -9.72 -3.25 5.12
CA ALA A 24 -9.43 -4.49 5.83
C ALA A 24 -9.95 -4.42 7.28
N THR A 25 -10.81 -5.37 7.66
CA THR A 25 -11.43 -5.44 9.00
C THR A 25 -11.10 -6.72 9.75
N SER A 26 -10.77 -7.79 9.03
CA SER A 26 -10.31 -9.04 9.63
C SER A 26 -8.78 -9.13 9.58
N ASN A 27 -8.20 -9.99 10.44
CA ASN A 27 -6.77 -10.28 10.41
C ASN A 27 -6.31 -10.79 9.04
N ASP A 28 -7.13 -11.61 8.39
CA ASP A 28 -6.82 -12.19 7.07
C ASP A 28 -6.84 -11.13 5.96
N ASP A 29 -7.76 -10.16 6.03
CA ASP A 29 -7.78 -9.02 5.10
C ASP A 29 -6.54 -8.14 5.28
N ILE A 30 -6.16 -7.87 6.54
CA ILE A 30 -5.00 -7.04 6.86
C ILE A 30 -3.72 -7.73 6.37
N GLN A 31 -3.58 -9.03 6.64
CA GLN A 31 -2.49 -9.86 6.14
C GLN A 31 -2.41 -9.79 4.60
N SER A 32 -3.54 -10.00 3.93
CA SER A 32 -3.61 -9.98 2.46
C SER A 32 -3.26 -8.61 1.87
N ALA A 33 -3.74 -7.53 2.49
CA ALA A 33 -3.43 -6.16 2.07
C ALA A 33 -1.93 -5.84 2.23
N LEU A 34 -1.33 -6.26 3.36
CA LEU A 34 0.10 -6.11 3.60
C LEU A 34 0.93 -6.99 2.66
N ASP A 35 0.45 -8.19 2.31
CA ASP A 35 1.13 -9.07 1.37
C ASP A 35 1.15 -8.51 -0.05
N ALA A 36 0.08 -7.83 -0.46
CA ALA A 36 0.03 -7.13 -1.74
C ALA A 36 0.92 -5.87 -1.74
N LEU A 37 1.00 -5.15 -0.61
CA LEU A 37 1.75 -3.90 -0.49
C LEU A 37 3.26 -4.12 -0.33
N LEU A 38 3.67 -5.14 0.43
CA LEU A 38 5.06 -5.38 0.82
C LEU A 38 5.66 -6.54 0.02
N SER A 39 6.76 -6.26 -0.67
CA SER A 39 7.58 -7.29 -1.32
C SER A 39 7.96 -8.41 -0.33
N PRO A 40 8.01 -9.69 -0.76
CA PRO A 40 8.48 -10.78 0.08
C PRO A 40 9.89 -10.57 0.64
N ASN A 41 10.74 -9.83 -0.08
CA ASN A 41 12.15 -9.58 0.27
C ASN A 41 12.39 -8.15 0.77
N VAL A 42 11.35 -7.46 1.25
CA VAL A 42 11.50 -6.09 1.75
C VAL A 42 12.41 -6.04 2.99
N SER A 43 13.33 -5.08 3.02
CA SER A 43 14.11 -4.75 4.22
C SER A 43 13.37 -3.72 5.05
N ILE A 44 12.90 -4.08 6.24
CA ILE A 44 12.15 -3.20 7.12
C ILE A 44 13.06 -2.72 8.25
N GLN A 45 13.14 -1.41 8.44
CA GLN A 45 13.84 -0.80 9.56
C GLN A 45 12.90 0.11 10.35
N ILE A 46 12.83 -0.10 11.66
CA ILE A 46 12.08 0.75 12.60
C ILE A 46 13.10 1.32 13.58
N ASN A 47 13.25 2.64 13.61
CA ASN A 47 14.22 3.34 14.47
C ASN A 47 15.66 2.79 14.34
N GLY A 48 16.07 2.43 13.12
CA GLY A 48 17.39 1.86 12.83
C GLY A 48 17.56 0.38 13.19
N VAL A 49 16.52 -0.27 13.74
CA VAL A 49 16.53 -1.70 14.04
C VAL A 49 15.89 -2.45 12.88
N SER A 50 16.59 -3.47 12.37
CA SER A 50 16.03 -4.36 11.36
C SER A 50 14.96 -5.26 11.96
N VAL A 51 13.79 -5.29 11.32
CA VAL A 51 12.64 -6.10 11.74
C VAL A 51 12.31 -7.06 10.61
N SER A 52 11.99 -8.32 10.93
CA SER A 52 11.57 -9.27 9.91
C SER A 52 10.19 -8.86 9.35
N ARG A 53 9.93 -9.19 8.09
CA ARG A 53 8.64 -8.94 7.46
C ARG A 53 7.49 -9.61 8.23
N SER A 54 7.69 -10.83 8.70
CA SER A 54 6.70 -11.56 9.50
C SER A 54 6.42 -10.87 10.83
N ASP A 55 7.44 -10.42 11.55
CA ASP A 55 7.25 -9.73 12.84
C ASP A 55 6.56 -8.39 12.64
N TYR A 56 6.90 -7.68 11.56
CA TYR A 56 6.24 -6.43 11.19
C TYR A 56 4.74 -6.66 10.94
N ILE A 57 4.40 -7.61 10.08
CA ILE A 57 3.00 -7.88 9.74
C ILE A 57 2.23 -8.35 10.98
N GLN A 58 2.78 -9.27 11.78
CA GLN A 58 2.14 -9.73 13.01
C GLN A 58 1.87 -8.58 13.98
N THR A 59 2.81 -7.63 14.09
CA THR A 59 2.65 -6.41 14.89
C THR A 59 1.50 -5.55 14.38
N ILE A 60 1.44 -5.29 13.07
CA ILE A 60 0.35 -4.50 12.48
C ILE A 60 -0.99 -5.20 12.66
N VAL A 61 -1.09 -6.50 12.39
CA VAL A 61 -2.31 -7.29 12.60
C VAL A 61 -2.75 -7.19 14.07
N SER A 62 -1.83 -7.33 15.02
CA SER A 62 -2.15 -7.21 16.45
C SER A 62 -2.65 -5.82 16.84
N ILE A 63 -2.08 -4.75 16.28
CA ILE A 63 -2.51 -3.36 16.56
C ILE A 63 -3.86 -3.06 15.90
N ALA A 64 -4.10 -3.61 14.73
CA ALA A 64 -5.28 -3.39 13.92
C ALA A 64 -6.49 -4.25 14.32
N GLN A 65 -6.34 -5.15 15.30
CA GLN A 65 -7.46 -5.97 15.81
C GLN A 65 -8.61 -5.09 16.31
N GLY A 66 -9.82 -5.39 15.85
CA GLY A 66 -11.02 -4.64 16.22
C GLY A 66 -11.22 -3.31 15.49
N ARG A 67 -10.39 -3.01 14.47
CA ARG A 67 -10.61 -1.84 13.61
C ARG A 67 -11.92 -1.96 12.82
N THR A 68 -12.58 -0.82 12.61
CA THR A 68 -13.66 -0.68 11.64
C THR A 68 -13.09 -0.28 10.28
N SER A 69 -13.76 -0.68 9.19
CA SER A 69 -13.38 -0.22 7.86
C SER A 69 -13.61 1.27 7.72
N ASN A 70 -12.71 1.96 7.02
CA ASN A 70 -12.92 3.35 6.61
C ASN A 70 -13.15 3.38 5.09
N ASP A 71 -14.15 4.15 4.66
CA ASP A 71 -14.27 4.52 3.26
C ASP A 71 -13.34 5.70 2.98
N VAL A 72 -12.29 5.43 2.19
CA VAL A 72 -11.31 6.43 1.78
C VAL A 72 -11.49 6.73 0.30
N THR A 73 -11.63 8.03 0.01
CA THR A 73 -11.71 8.56 -1.35
C THR A 73 -10.50 9.45 -1.60
N TYR A 74 -9.74 9.13 -2.65
CA TYR A 74 -8.65 9.96 -3.13
C TYR A 74 -9.17 10.94 -4.18
N PHE A 75 -9.08 12.25 -3.91
CA PHE A 75 -9.44 13.29 -4.88
C PHE A 75 -8.31 13.59 -5.87
N SER A 76 -7.06 13.30 -5.49
CA SER A 76 -5.88 13.42 -6.34
C SER A 76 -4.71 12.68 -5.72
N ILE A 77 -3.84 12.10 -6.55
CA ILE A 77 -2.53 11.57 -6.15
C ILE A 77 -1.47 12.24 -7.02
N ILE A 78 -0.48 12.86 -6.37
CA ILE A 78 0.62 13.51 -7.06
C ILE A 78 1.80 12.54 -7.06
N GLU A 79 2.15 12.05 -8.25
CA GLU A 79 3.37 11.29 -8.47
C GLU A 79 4.49 12.29 -8.78
N VAL A 80 5.44 12.43 -7.85
CA VAL A 80 6.63 13.25 -8.09
C VAL A 80 7.59 12.40 -8.93
N PRO A 81 8.02 12.88 -10.10
CA PRO A 81 8.94 12.16 -10.97
C PRO A 81 10.27 11.97 -10.24
N THR A 82 10.93 10.86 -10.51
CA THR A 82 12.30 10.63 -10.04
C THR A 82 13.30 11.64 -10.61
N ASP A 83 12.92 12.33 -11.69
CA ASP A 83 13.63 13.47 -12.28
C ASP A 83 12.84 14.77 -12.02
N PRO A 84 13.36 15.69 -11.19
CA PRO A 84 12.66 16.93 -10.83
C PRO A 84 12.34 17.84 -12.03
N GLU A 85 12.90 17.59 -13.21
CA GLU A 85 12.62 18.38 -14.42
C GLU A 85 11.36 17.93 -15.21
N SER A 86 10.68 16.84 -14.85
CA SER A 86 9.49 16.40 -15.60
C SER A 86 8.41 15.67 -14.79
N PRO A 87 7.59 16.41 -14.01
CA PRO A 87 6.53 15.79 -13.22
C PRO A 87 5.34 15.28 -14.03
N LYS A 88 4.97 14.02 -13.77
CA LYS A 88 3.77 13.39 -14.31
C LYS A 88 2.62 13.51 -13.31
N THR A 89 1.70 14.43 -13.58
CA THR A 89 0.44 14.51 -12.82
C THR A 89 -0.60 13.60 -13.44
N VAL A 90 -1.08 12.59 -12.70
CA VAL A 90 -2.23 11.75 -13.10
C VAL A 90 -3.50 12.35 -12.49
N ARG A 91 -4.50 12.68 -13.32
CA ARG A 91 -5.82 13.14 -12.87
C ARG A 91 -6.80 11.98 -12.95
N SER A 92 -7.53 11.73 -11.84
CA SER A 92 -8.64 10.78 -11.75
C SER A 92 -9.91 11.31 -12.39
#